data_AF-A0A6A4TFE6-F1
#
_entry.id   AF-A0A6A4TFE6-F1
#
_cell.length_a   1.000
_cell.length_b   1.000
_cell.length_c   1.000
_cell.angle_alpha   90.00
_cell.angle_beta   90.00
_cell.angle_gamma   90.00
#
_symmetry.space_group_name_H-M   'P 1'
#
loop_
_entity.id
_entity.type
_entity.pdbx_description
1 polymer ?
#
loop_
_entity_poly.entity_id
_entity_poly.type
_entity_poly.pdbx_seq_one_letter_code
_entity_poly.pdbx_strand_id
1 'polypeptide(L)'
;MFNQVGATVFPNTHFADKLSALRTEFARRFGDFEARKETFELLRNPFPVDVETAPVQIQMELIELQCNGTLKAKYDTAGPAQFIRSIPETMPQLRLHAAQTLCMFGSTYLCEKLFSVMKMNKTAHRSRLTDGHLQSILRISTAQELTPNLNDLTAKKRCQTSCSDKMA
;
A
#
# COMPACT_ATOMS: atom_id res chain seq x y z
N MET A 1 13.87 -4.85 -37.97
CA MET A 1 14.85 -5.87 -38.37
C MET A 1 15.31 -6.56 -37.10
N PHE A 2 14.65 -7.65 -36.72
CA PHE A 2 14.88 -8.32 -35.43
C PHE A 2 15.98 -9.37 -35.58
N ASN A 3 17.09 -9.18 -34.87
CA ASN A 3 18.17 -10.17 -34.80
C ASN A 3 17.68 -11.40 -34.04
N GLN A 4 17.63 -12.52 -34.77
CA GLN A 4 17.50 -13.87 -34.20
C GLN A 4 18.72 -14.16 -33.33
N VAL A 5 18.49 -14.47 -32.05
CA VAL A 5 19.51 -15.07 -31.18
C VAL A 5 19.36 -16.58 -31.30
N GLY A 6 20.43 -17.23 -31.77
CA GLY A 6 20.49 -18.64 -32.11
C GLY A 6 20.23 -19.58 -30.93
N ALA A 7 19.46 -20.62 -31.23
CA ALA A 7 19.12 -21.71 -30.32
C ALA A 7 20.26 -22.73 -30.24
N THR A 8 21.27 -22.49 -29.41
CA THR A 8 22.21 -23.55 -29.02
C THR A 8 22.65 -23.38 -27.57
N VAL A 9 22.52 -24.47 -26.80
CA VAL A 9 23.04 -24.68 -25.43
C VAL A 9 22.12 -24.28 -24.29
N PHE A 10 20.90 -24.83 -24.22
CA PHE A 10 20.11 -25.24 -23.03
C PHE A 10 18.76 -25.74 -23.59
N PRO A 11 18.06 -26.75 -23.01
CA PRO A 11 16.68 -27.07 -23.40
C PRO A 11 15.74 -25.96 -22.88
N ASN A 12 15.91 -24.76 -23.44
CA ASN A 12 15.22 -23.53 -23.11
C ASN A 12 13.77 -23.54 -23.59
N THR A 13 13.35 -24.55 -24.36
CA THR A 13 11.97 -24.69 -24.84
C THR A 13 11.00 -24.82 -23.67
N HIS A 14 11.28 -25.71 -22.71
CA HIS A 14 10.43 -25.88 -21.53
C HIS A 14 10.38 -24.62 -20.65
N PHE A 15 11.48 -23.86 -20.55
CA PHE A 15 11.46 -22.57 -19.85
C PHE A 15 10.69 -21.50 -20.64
N ALA A 16 10.84 -21.45 -21.96
CA ALA A 16 10.08 -20.57 -22.83
C ALA A 16 8.58 -20.85 -22.76
N ASP A 17 8.18 -22.12 -22.72
CA ASP A 17 6.78 -22.55 -22.55
C ASP A 17 6.23 -22.09 -21.21
N LYS A 18 6.99 -22.28 -20.12
CA LYS A 18 6.63 -21.78 -18.79
C LYS A 18 6.51 -20.25 -18.74
N LEU A 19 7.43 -19.52 -19.37
CA LEU A 19 7.38 -18.06 -19.44
C LEU A 19 6.19 -17.58 -20.28
N SER A 20 5.86 -18.29 -21.36
CA SER A 20 4.69 -18.00 -22.20
C SER A 20 3.37 -18.22 -21.45
N ALA A 21 3.25 -19.35 -20.76
CA ALA A 21 2.11 -19.64 -19.90
C ALA A 21 1.97 -18.60 -18.78
N LEU A 22 3.09 -18.23 -18.14
CA LEU A 22 3.12 -17.18 -17.10
C LEU A 22 2.65 -15.85 -17.67
N ARG A 23 3.18 -15.41 -18.81
CA ARG A 23 2.77 -14.17 -19.48
C ARG A 23 1.29 -14.17 -19.82
N THR A 24 0.76 -15.29 -20.30
CA THR A 24 -0.67 -15.44 -20.63
C THR A 24 -1.54 -15.31 -19.37
N GLU A 25 -1.14 -15.98 -18.28
CA GLU A 25 -1.84 -15.87 -17.00
C GLU A 25 -1.75 -14.46 -16.40
N PHE A 26 -0.62 -13.76 -16.53
CA PHE A 26 -0.51 -12.36 -16.12
C PHE A 26 -1.46 -11.47 -16.93
N ALA A 27 -1.45 -11.59 -18.25
CA ALA A 27 -2.36 -10.82 -19.11
C ALA A 27 -3.84 -11.10 -18.77
N ARG A 28 -4.18 -12.36 -18.48
CA ARG A 28 -5.54 -12.76 -18.10
C ARG A 28 -5.95 -12.24 -16.73
N ARG A 29 -5.06 -12.32 -15.73
CA ARG A 29 -5.35 -11.92 -14.34
C ARG A 29 -5.35 -10.42 -14.13
N PHE A 30 -4.54 -9.68 -14.88
CA PHE A 30 -4.37 -8.23 -14.76
C PHE A 30 -4.97 -7.48 -15.97
N GLY A 31 -5.78 -8.12 -16.80
CA GLY A 31 -6.38 -7.48 -17.97
C GLY A 31 -7.29 -6.30 -17.62
N ASP A 32 -7.88 -6.31 -16.42
CA ASP A 32 -8.68 -5.21 -15.86
C ASP A 32 -7.84 -3.99 -15.44
N PHE A 33 -6.51 -4.13 -15.28
CA PHE A 33 -5.63 -3.00 -15.04
C PHE A 33 -5.47 -2.13 -16.28
N GLU A 34 -5.55 -2.71 -17.47
CA GLU A 34 -5.42 -1.93 -18.70
C GLU A 34 -6.64 -1.01 -18.90
N ALA A 35 -7.82 -1.45 -18.47
CA ALA A 35 -9.03 -0.61 -18.41
C ALA A 35 -8.92 0.54 -17.39
N ARG A 36 -8.01 0.44 -16.41
CA ARG A 36 -7.78 1.44 -15.35
C ARG A 36 -6.49 2.24 -15.56
N LYS A 37 -5.85 2.11 -16.71
CA LYS A 37 -4.55 2.74 -17.00
C LYS A 37 -4.58 4.26 -16.81
N GLU A 38 -5.62 4.92 -17.30
CA GLU A 38 -5.78 6.38 -17.17
C GLU A 38 -5.90 6.81 -15.71
N THR A 39 -6.59 6.02 -14.88
CA THR A 39 -6.66 6.22 -13.42
C THR A 39 -5.27 6.21 -12.78
N PHE A 40 -4.42 5.26 -13.20
CA PHE A 40 -3.04 5.13 -12.69
C PHE A 40 -2.12 6.22 -13.22
N GLU A 41 -2.27 6.64 -14.47
CA GLU A 41 -1.47 7.74 -15.04
C GLU A 41 -1.77 9.06 -14.33
N LEU A 42 -3.04 9.36 -14.03
CA LEU A 42 -3.42 10.53 -13.24
C LEU A 42 -2.81 10.50 -11.83
N LEU A 43 -2.74 9.33 -11.19
CA LEU A 43 -2.06 9.18 -9.90
C LEU A 43 -0.54 9.38 -10.03
N ARG A 44 0.07 8.82 -11.09
CA ARG A 44 1.51 8.80 -11.30
C ARG A 44 2.04 10.19 -11.62
N ASN A 45 1.40 10.89 -12.54
CA ASN A 45 1.78 12.24 -12.94
C ASN A 45 0.55 12.97 -13.48
N PRO A 46 -0.07 13.86 -12.69
CA PRO A 46 -1.26 14.58 -13.14
C PRO A 46 -0.94 15.75 -14.10
N PHE A 47 0.32 16.20 -14.18
CA PHE A 47 0.69 17.39 -14.95
C PHE A 47 0.55 17.27 -16.49
N PRO A 48 0.93 16.14 -17.12
CA PRO A 48 0.78 15.96 -18.57
C PRO A 48 -0.56 15.31 -18.97
N VAL A 49 -1.49 15.10 -18.04
CA VAL A 49 -2.77 14.44 -18.33
C VAL A 49 -3.66 15.37 -19.13
N ASP A 50 -4.26 14.86 -20.21
CA ASP A 50 -5.27 15.60 -20.96
C ASP A 50 -6.54 15.75 -20.13
N VAL A 51 -6.91 16.99 -19.83
CA VAL A 51 -8.07 17.34 -19.01
C VAL A 51 -9.37 16.85 -19.65
N GLU A 52 -9.49 16.88 -20.97
CA GLU A 52 -10.72 16.48 -21.68
C GLU A 52 -11.02 14.99 -21.52
N THR A 53 -9.97 14.18 -21.29
CA THR A 53 -10.09 12.74 -21.05
C THR A 53 -10.35 12.38 -19.58
N ALA A 54 -10.15 13.32 -18.67
CA ALA A 54 -10.33 13.08 -17.24
C ALA A 54 -11.82 13.08 -16.83
N PRO A 55 -12.20 12.40 -15.74
CA PRO A 55 -13.57 12.46 -15.21
C PRO A 55 -14.00 13.90 -14.91
N VAL A 56 -15.22 14.26 -15.34
CA VAL A 56 -15.77 15.62 -15.22
C VAL A 56 -15.66 16.22 -13.81
N GLN A 57 -15.75 15.39 -12.78
CA GLN A 57 -15.68 15.81 -11.38
C GLN A 57 -14.28 16.30 -10.99
N ILE A 58 -13.23 15.84 -11.69
CA ILE A 58 -11.82 16.14 -11.39
C ILE A 58 -11.28 17.24 -12.31
N GLN A 59 -11.87 17.46 -13.49
CA GLN A 59 -11.34 18.35 -14.53
C GLN A 59 -10.97 19.75 -14.01
N MET A 60 -11.84 20.39 -13.23
CA MET A 60 -11.56 21.72 -12.66
C MET A 60 -10.35 21.73 -11.72
N GLU A 61 -10.27 20.77 -10.80
CA GLU A 61 -9.13 20.67 -9.87
C GLU A 61 -7.84 20.29 -10.62
N LEU A 62 -7.95 19.50 -11.68
CA LEU A 62 -6.82 19.12 -12.52
C LEU A 62 -6.25 20.33 -13.27
N ILE A 63 -7.10 21.20 -13.82
CA ILE A 63 -6.67 22.47 -14.44
C ILE A 63 -5.95 23.34 -13.41
N GLU A 64 -6.54 23.53 -12.23
CA GLU A 64 -5.92 24.32 -11.15
C GLU A 64 -4.57 23.76 -10.73
N LEU A 65 -4.46 22.43 -10.61
CA LEU A 65 -3.23 21.74 -10.30
C LEU A 65 -2.16 21.95 -11.37
N GLN A 66 -2.53 21.77 -12.64
CA GLN A 66 -1.63 21.91 -13.79
C GLN A 66 -1.12 23.35 -13.96
N CYS A 67 -1.93 24.34 -13.61
CA CYS A 67 -1.55 25.75 -13.61
C CYS A 67 -0.69 26.15 -12.40
N ASN A 68 -0.50 25.28 -11.40
CA ASN A 68 0.23 25.61 -10.17
C ASN A 68 1.72 25.21 -10.26
N GLY A 69 2.56 26.20 -10.60
CA GLY A 69 4.02 26.01 -10.70
C GLY A 69 4.70 25.55 -9.39
N THR A 70 4.16 25.95 -8.23
CA THR A 70 4.70 25.53 -6.92
C THR A 70 4.46 24.05 -6.68
N LEU A 71 3.25 23.57 -6.97
CA LEU A 71 2.93 22.14 -6.87
C LEU A 71 3.71 21.34 -7.91
N LYS A 72 3.92 21.88 -9.12
CA LYS A 72 4.78 21.26 -10.12
C LYS A 72 6.22 21.08 -9.63
N ALA A 73 6.85 22.14 -9.15
CA ALA A 73 8.21 22.08 -8.60
C ALA A 73 8.33 21.09 -7.44
N LYS A 74 7.28 21.03 -6.59
CA LYS A 74 7.22 20.07 -5.49
C LYS A 74 7.10 18.63 -5.98
N TYR A 75 6.33 18.37 -7.03
CA TYR A 75 6.28 17.07 -7.71
C TYR A 75 7.66 16.68 -8.24
N ASP A 76 8.31 17.57 -8.98
CA ASP A 76 9.61 17.31 -9.59
C ASP A 76 10.71 17.03 -8.54
N THR A 77 10.60 17.65 -7.36
CA THR A 77 11.55 17.45 -6.25
C THR A 77 11.25 16.19 -5.42
N ALA A 78 9.99 15.97 -5.05
CA ALA A 78 9.60 14.92 -4.11
C ALA A 78 9.26 13.58 -4.79
N GLY A 79 8.95 13.62 -6.09
CA GLY A 79 8.50 12.48 -6.89
C GLY A 79 7.05 12.06 -6.60
N PRO A 80 6.51 11.12 -7.40
CA PRO A 80 5.09 10.72 -7.36
C PRO A 80 4.62 10.23 -5.98
N ALA A 81 5.42 9.38 -5.32
CA ALA A 81 5.03 8.72 -4.08
C ALA A 81 4.79 9.70 -2.93
N GLN A 82 5.57 10.78 -2.86
CA GLN A 82 5.43 11.80 -1.80
C GLN A 82 4.55 12.96 -2.23
N PHE A 83 4.44 13.23 -3.53
CA PHE A 83 3.62 14.32 -4.05
C PHE A 83 2.14 14.18 -3.68
N ILE A 84 1.60 12.97 -3.63
CA ILE A 84 0.18 12.74 -3.28
C ILE A 84 -0.18 13.37 -1.92
N ARG A 85 0.75 13.39 -0.96
CA ARG A 85 0.57 14.02 0.37
C ARG A 85 0.61 15.54 0.33
N SER A 86 1.02 16.10 -0.80
CA SER A 86 1.16 17.54 -1.02
C SER A 86 -0.03 18.17 -1.73
N ILE A 87 -1.00 17.35 -2.19
CA ILE A 87 -2.23 17.84 -2.80
C ILE A 87 -3.02 18.62 -1.73
N PRO A 88 -3.35 19.90 -1.96
CA PRO A 88 -4.07 20.73 -1.01
C PRO A 88 -5.47 20.19 -0.67
N GLU A 89 -6.00 20.60 0.48
CA GLU A 89 -7.37 20.22 0.88
C GLU A 89 -8.45 20.85 0.01
N THR A 90 -8.12 21.92 -0.71
CA THR A 90 -8.98 22.59 -1.68
C THR A 90 -9.21 21.77 -2.96
N MET A 91 -8.49 20.65 -3.14
CA MET A 91 -8.64 19.72 -4.26
C MET A 91 -9.16 18.34 -3.77
N PRO A 92 -10.39 18.28 -3.22
CA PRO A 92 -10.92 17.06 -2.63
C PRO A 92 -11.11 15.90 -3.62
N GLN A 93 -11.46 16.16 -4.89
CA GLN A 93 -11.68 15.12 -5.88
C GLN A 93 -10.37 14.45 -6.30
N LEU A 94 -9.29 15.21 -6.47
CA LEU A 94 -7.94 14.67 -6.71
C LEU A 94 -7.45 13.86 -5.51
N ARG A 95 -7.68 14.33 -4.29
CA ARG A 95 -7.33 13.58 -3.07
C ARG A 95 -8.11 12.26 -2.98
N LEU A 96 -9.41 12.30 -3.30
CA LEU A 96 -10.27 11.12 -3.29
C LEU A 96 -9.83 10.11 -4.35
N HIS A 97 -9.58 10.56 -5.58
CA HIS A 97 -9.05 9.73 -6.67
C HIS A 97 -7.74 9.05 -6.27
N ALA A 98 -6.83 9.80 -5.67
CA ALA A 98 -5.56 9.27 -5.21
C ALA A 98 -5.73 8.22 -4.10
N ALA A 99 -6.62 8.47 -3.14
CA ALA A 99 -6.94 7.52 -2.08
C ALA A 99 -7.56 6.22 -2.62
N GLN A 100 -8.54 6.32 -3.52
CA GLN A 100 -9.17 5.17 -4.18
C GLN A 100 -8.16 4.34 -4.97
N THR A 101 -7.24 5.02 -5.67
CA THR A 101 -6.24 4.32 -6.47
C THR A 101 -5.20 3.62 -5.59
N LEU A 102 -4.71 4.29 -4.54
CA LEU A 102 -3.76 3.70 -3.59
C LEU A 102 -4.34 2.53 -2.79
N CYS A 103 -5.64 2.57 -2.45
CA CYS A 103 -6.27 1.51 -1.67
C CYS A 103 -6.39 0.18 -2.44
N MET A 104 -6.39 0.22 -3.78
CA MET A 104 -6.34 -0.99 -4.62
C MET A 104 -5.08 -1.81 -4.34
N PHE A 105 -3.93 -1.16 -4.16
CA PHE A 105 -2.65 -1.83 -3.90
C PHE A 105 -2.47 -2.18 -2.42
N GLY A 106 -2.86 -1.30 -1.51
CA GLY A 106 -2.65 -1.48 -0.07
C GLY A 106 -3.44 -2.65 0.53
N SER A 107 -4.59 -3.01 -0.04
CA SER A 107 -5.44 -4.08 0.50
C SER A 107 -4.78 -5.46 0.43
N THR A 108 -4.04 -5.79 -0.64
CA THR A 108 -3.46 -7.13 -0.82
C THR A 108 -2.36 -7.45 0.19
N TYR A 109 -1.33 -6.61 0.31
CA TYR A 109 -0.24 -6.81 1.26
C TYR A 109 -0.73 -6.81 2.71
N LEU A 110 -1.63 -5.88 3.07
CA LEU A 110 -2.15 -5.80 4.42
C LEU A 110 -3.02 -7.02 4.74
N CYS A 111 -3.85 -7.48 3.80
CA CYS A 111 -4.62 -8.71 3.94
C CYS A 111 -3.71 -9.94 4.08
N GLU A 112 -2.68 -10.10 3.25
CA GLU A 112 -1.73 -11.21 3.33
C GLU A 112 -0.96 -11.24 4.65
N LYS A 113 -0.49 -10.07 5.11
CA LYS A 113 0.14 -9.90 6.42
C LYS A 113 -0.85 -10.26 7.53
N LEU A 114 -2.09 -9.78 7.45
CA LEU A 114 -3.14 -10.06 8.43
C LEU A 114 -3.50 -11.56 8.48
N PHE A 115 -3.64 -12.23 7.34
CA PHE A 115 -3.88 -13.67 7.27
C PHE A 115 -2.70 -14.48 7.82
N SER A 116 -1.47 -14.08 7.52
CA SER A 116 -0.27 -14.72 8.06
C SER A 116 -0.22 -14.61 9.59
N VAL A 117 -0.47 -13.42 10.14
CA VAL A 117 -0.52 -13.20 11.60
C VAL A 117 -1.66 -14.01 12.22
N MET A 118 -2.83 -14.04 11.58
CA MET A 118 -3.98 -14.83 12.06
C MET A 118 -3.65 -16.33 12.10
N LYS A 119 -3.03 -16.87 11.04
CA LYS A 119 -2.60 -18.28 10.95
C LYS A 119 -1.61 -18.65 12.05
N MET A 120 -0.67 -17.77 12.37
CA MET A 120 0.31 -17.98 13.44
C MET A 120 -0.31 -17.91 14.85
N ASN A 121 -1.35 -17.11 15.04
CA ASN A 121 -1.95 -16.90 16.36
C ASN A 121 -3.14 -17.82 16.65
N LYS A 122 -3.89 -18.24 15.62
CA LYS A 122 -5.04 -19.13 15.73
C LYS A 122 -4.62 -20.57 15.41
N THR A 123 -3.85 -21.17 16.31
CA THR A 123 -3.42 -22.57 16.21
C THR A 123 -4.27 -23.49 17.08
N ALA A 124 -4.34 -24.78 16.75
CA ALA A 124 -5.11 -25.77 17.51
C ALA A 124 -4.69 -25.85 19.00
N HIS A 125 -3.47 -25.45 19.33
CA HIS A 125 -2.93 -25.45 20.68
C HIS A 125 -3.25 -24.19 21.49
N ARG A 126 -3.81 -23.13 20.88
CA ARG A 126 -4.18 -21.89 21.56
C ARG A 126 -5.70 -21.76 21.75
N SER A 127 -6.26 -22.60 22.63
CA SER A 127 -7.70 -22.66 22.93
C SER A 127 -8.23 -21.49 23.79
N ARG A 128 -7.34 -20.66 24.37
CA ARG A 128 -7.71 -19.52 25.25
C ARG A 128 -7.72 -18.16 24.54
N LEU A 129 -7.44 -18.12 23.24
CA LEU A 129 -7.43 -16.88 22.48
C LEU A 129 -8.88 -16.44 22.21
N THR A 130 -9.29 -15.31 22.77
CA THR A 130 -10.59 -14.70 22.48
C THR A 130 -10.47 -13.81 21.24
N ASP A 131 -11.61 -13.43 20.66
CA ASP A 131 -11.64 -12.51 19.52
C ASP A 131 -11.04 -11.14 19.87
N GLY A 132 -11.22 -10.66 21.10
CA GLY A 132 -10.60 -9.42 21.57
C GLY A 132 -9.06 -9.49 21.64
N HIS A 133 -8.52 -10.65 22.04
CA HIS A 133 -7.07 -10.88 22.01
C HIS A 133 -6.57 -10.89 20.56
N LEU A 134 -7.25 -11.60 19.66
CA LEU A 134 -6.87 -11.68 18.25
C LEU A 134 -6.92 -10.31 17.59
N GLN A 135 -7.97 -9.52 17.81
CA GLN A 135 -8.10 -8.17 17.27
C GLN A 135 -6.94 -7.27 17.72
N SER A 136 -6.55 -7.33 19.00
CA SER A 136 -5.43 -6.56 19.54
C SER A 136 -4.10 -6.96 18.90
N ILE A 137 -3.86 -8.27 18.75
CA ILE A 137 -2.66 -8.80 18.10
C ILE A 137 -2.58 -8.35 16.64
N LEU A 138 -3.69 -8.46 15.90
CA LEU A 138 -3.74 -8.02 14.51
C LEU A 138 -3.41 -6.53 14.38
N ARG A 139 -4.05 -5.67 15.18
CA ARG A 139 -3.78 -4.21 15.15
C ARG A 139 -2.32 -3.88 15.39
N ILE A 140 -1.69 -4.49 16.39
CA ILE A 140 -0.27 -4.27 16.70
C ILE A 140 0.62 -4.79 15.56
N SER A 141 0.32 -5.98 15.05
CA SER A 141 1.16 -6.64 14.04
C SER A 141 1.08 -5.95 12.68
N THR A 142 -0.06 -5.35 12.33
CA THR A 142 -0.28 -4.70 11.04
C THR A 142 0.01 -3.20 11.04
N ALA A 143 0.13 -2.55 12.20
CA ALA A 143 0.51 -1.14 12.28
C ALA A 143 1.92 -0.91 11.69
N GLN A 144 2.06 0.16 10.92
CA GLN A 144 3.35 0.56 10.33
C GLN A 144 4.18 1.39 11.33
N GLU A 145 3.51 2.21 12.14
CA GLU A 145 4.08 2.93 13.27
C GLU A 145 3.13 2.83 14.46
N LEU A 146 3.63 2.27 15.57
CA LEU A 146 2.93 2.23 16.84
C LEU A 146 3.92 2.66 17.92
N THR A 147 3.85 3.91 18.33
CA THR A 147 4.66 4.39 19.47
C THR A 147 3.88 4.16 20.76
N PRO A 148 4.31 3.24 21.63
CA PRO A 148 3.64 3.07 22.92
C PRO A 148 3.83 4.35 23.75
N ASN A 149 2.74 4.84 24.37
CA ASN A 149 2.84 5.93 25.32
C ASN A 149 3.42 5.40 26.64
N LEU A 150 4.76 5.30 26.68
CA LEU A 150 5.49 4.75 27.82
C LEU A 150 5.28 5.59 29.08
N ASN A 151 5.12 6.91 28.95
CA ASN A 151 4.93 7.82 30.08
C ASN A 151 3.58 7.58 30.78
N ASP A 152 2.51 7.42 30.02
CA ASP A 152 1.19 7.09 30.60
C ASP A 152 1.20 5.67 31.20
N LEU A 153 1.90 4.72 30.56
CA LEU A 153 2.02 3.35 31.06
C LEU A 153 2.82 3.27 32.37
N THR A 154 3.92 4.04 32.49
CA THR A 154 4.73 4.10 33.72
C THR A 154 3.99 4.84 34.83
N ALA A 155 3.25 5.91 34.51
CA ALA A 155 2.42 6.64 35.47
C ALA A 155 1.30 5.78 36.07
N LYS A 156 0.73 4.85 35.28
CA LYS A 156 -0.33 3.93 35.72
C LYS A 156 0.19 2.62 36.34
N LYS A 157 1.51 2.42 36.39
CA LYS A 157 2.09 1.17 36.88
C LYS A 157 1.96 1.10 38.41
N ARG A 158 1.17 0.14 38.92
CA ARG A 158 1.28 -0.28 40.33
C ARG A 158 2.57 -1.08 40.49
N CYS A 159 3.56 -0.50 41.15
CA CYS A 159 4.75 -1.23 41.57
C CYS A 159 4.33 -2.35 42.54
N GLN A 160 4.72 -3.59 42.24
CA GLN A 160 4.71 -4.64 43.26
C GLN A 160 5.80 -4.30 44.26
N THR A 161 5.41 -3.79 45.42
CA THR A 161 6.32 -3.59 46.54
C THR A 161 6.65 -4.97 47.11
N SER A 162 7.86 -5.46 46.87
CA SER A 162 8.35 -6.63 47.60
C SER A 162 8.39 -6.28 49.10
N CYS A 163 7.68 -7.06 49.92
CA CYS A 163 7.67 -6.89 51.36
C CYS A 163 9.11 -6.98 51.88
N SER A 164 9.65 -5.87 52.39
CA SER A 164 10.87 -5.92 53.18
C SER A 164 10.44 -6.14 54.61
N ASP A 165 10.55 -7.39 55.07
CA ASP A 165 10.32 -7.73 56.47
C ASP A 165 11.29 -6.92 57.33
N LYS A 166 10.77 -5.94 58.07
CA LYS A 166 11.51 -5.31 59.16
C LYS A 166 11.55 -6.32 60.31
N MET A 167 12.65 -7.09 60.38
CA MET A 167 13.02 -7.77 61.61
C MET A 167 13.27 -6.72 62.70
N ALA A 168 12.57 -6.89 63.82
CA ALA A 168 12.69 -6.10 65.03
C ALA A 168 14.03 -6.35 65.75
#